data_AF-A0A367RZR6-F1
#
_entry.id   AF-A0A367RZR6-F1
#
_cell.length_a   1.000
_cell.length_b   1.000
_cell.length_c   1.000
_cell.angle_alpha   90.00
_cell.angle_beta   90.00
_cell.angle_gamma   90.00
#
_symmetry.space_group_name_H-M   'P 1'
#
loop_
_entity.id
_entity.type
_entity.pdbx_description
1 polymer ?
#
loop_
_entity_poly.entity_id
_entity_poly.type
_entity_poly.pdbx_seq_one_letter_code
_entity_poly.pdbx_strand_id
1 'polypeptide(L)'
;MQKVQIMNELIKQLLVEIEGLKQKLLEQENEISDLEILLETTTEHSTNIEAELHEKNEQMSRYLQQVYCITNAAAAVEAGTFESHTLNEVAQRSDELGRLARVFQRMTEQIKAREEKLKQQVEQLKIEIDQFKRVQQVSEITKTDSFQQLKQKVKQLKG
;
A
#
# COMPACT_ATOMS: atom_id res chain seq x y z
N MET A 1 -77.70 -58.69 7.34
CA MET A 1 -76.38 -59.35 7.49
C MET A 1 -75.32 -58.72 6.57
N GLN A 2 -75.55 -58.61 5.26
CA GLN A 2 -74.60 -58.00 4.29
C GLN A 2 -74.14 -56.57 4.62
N LYS A 3 -75.04 -55.65 4.99
CA LYS A 3 -74.67 -54.25 5.33
C LYS A 3 -73.68 -54.15 6.49
N VAL A 4 -73.83 -55.00 7.51
CA VAL A 4 -72.93 -55.02 8.68
C VAL A 4 -71.55 -55.54 8.29
N GLN A 5 -71.50 -56.52 7.39
CA GLN A 5 -70.25 -57.07 6.88
C GLN A 5 -69.49 -56.07 5.99
N ILE A 6 -70.19 -55.32 5.14
CA ILE A 6 -69.61 -54.23 4.34
C ILE A 6 -69.05 -53.13 5.25
N MET A 7 -69.82 -52.72 6.26
CA MET A 7 -69.40 -51.69 7.22
C MET A 7 -68.15 -52.12 8.02
N ASN A 8 -68.10 -53.39 8.46
CA ASN A 8 -66.93 -53.92 9.15
C ASN A 8 -65.68 -53.95 8.25
N GLU A 9 -65.83 -54.25 6.97
CA GLU A 9 -64.71 -54.24 6.03
C GLU A 9 -64.23 -52.82 5.72
N LEU A 10 -65.16 -51.86 5.62
CA LEU A 10 -64.83 -50.44 5.47
C LEU A 10 -64.11 -49.88 6.71
N ILE A 11 -64.54 -50.28 7.91
CA ILE A 11 -63.88 -49.91 9.18
C ILE A 11 -62.45 -50.47 9.21
N LYS A 12 -62.24 -51.71 8.80
CA LYS A 12 -60.87 -52.29 8.72
C LYS A 12 -59.99 -51.54 7.73
N GLN A 13 -60.52 -51.20 6.55
CA GLN A 13 -59.78 -50.40 5.56
C GLN A 13 -59.39 -49.03 6.13
N LEU A 14 -60.34 -48.33 6.76
CA LEU A 14 -60.09 -47.04 7.41
C LEU A 14 -59.06 -47.15 8.54
N LEU A 15 -59.07 -48.22 9.34
CA LEU A 15 -58.09 -48.43 10.40
C LEU A 15 -56.68 -48.61 9.84
N VAL A 16 -56.52 -49.41 8.78
CA VAL A 16 -55.23 -49.59 8.09
C VAL A 16 -54.74 -48.25 7.51
N GLU A 17 -55.63 -47.47 6.91
CA GLU A 17 -55.29 -46.18 6.33
C GLU A 17 -54.89 -45.16 7.40
N ILE A 18 -55.60 -45.11 8.53
CA ILE A 18 -55.24 -44.28 9.70
C ILE A 18 -53.87 -44.68 10.24
N GLU A 19 -53.56 -45.97 10.33
CA GLU A 19 -52.27 -46.45 10.82
C GLU A 19 -51.12 -46.09 9.85
N GLY A 20 -51.36 -46.21 8.55
CA GLY A 20 -50.42 -45.74 7.53
C GLY A 20 -50.20 -44.22 7.55
N LEU A 21 -51.25 -43.44 7.76
CA LEU A 21 -51.13 -41.98 7.91
C LEU A 21 -50.35 -41.60 9.17
N LYS A 22 -50.56 -42.31 10.29
CA LYS A 22 -49.78 -42.09 11.52
C LYS A 22 -48.29 -42.37 11.33
N GLN A 23 -47.94 -43.44 10.62
CA GLN A 23 -46.53 -43.72 10.33
C GLN A 23 -45.90 -42.63 9.46
N LYS A 24 -46.60 -42.17 8.43
CA LYS A 24 -46.11 -41.07 7.58
C LYS A 24 -45.95 -39.76 8.36
N LEU A 25 -46.89 -39.46 9.26
CA LEU A 25 -46.80 -38.27 10.12
C LEU A 25 -45.55 -38.33 11.00
N LEU A 26 -45.30 -39.49 11.62
CA LEU A 26 -44.12 -39.70 12.46
C LEU A 26 -42.81 -39.58 11.67
N GLU A 27 -42.77 -40.10 10.44
CA GLU A 27 -41.61 -39.97 9.56
C GLU A 27 -41.34 -38.50 9.19
N GLN A 28 -42.40 -37.74 8.87
CA GLN A 28 -42.29 -36.31 8.59
C GLN A 28 -41.87 -35.50 9.83
N GLU A 29 -42.37 -35.85 11.02
CA GLU A 29 -41.96 -35.20 12.28
C GLU A 29 -40.45 -35.38 12.53
N ASN A 30 -39.92 -36.58 12.28
CA ASN A 30 -38.49 -36.83 12.39
C ASN A 30 -37.69 -36.04 11.33
N GLU A 31 -38.13 -36.00 10.08
CA GLU A 31 -37.46 -35.25 9.01
C GLU A 31 -37.44 -33.74 9.30
N ILE A 32 -38.54 -33.19 9.83
CA ILE A 32 -38.59 -31.78 10.27
C ILE A 32 -37.58 -31.52 11.38
N SER A 33 -37.51 -32.40 12.38
CA SER A 33 -36.54 -32.25 13.48
C SER A 33 -35.10 -32.28 12.97
N ASP A 34 -34.77 -33.15 12.02
CA ASP A 34 -33.43 -33.21 11.43
C ASP A 34 -33.10 -31.94 10.63
N LEU A 35 -34.07 -31.42 9.88
CA LEU A 35 -33.93 -30.17 9.12
C LEU A 35 -33.75 -28.95 10.02
N GLU A 36 -34.43 -28.89 11.16
CA GLU A 36 -34.26 -27.81 12.15
C GLU A 36 -32.83 -27.76 12.69
N ILE A 37 -32.27 -28.92 13.06
CA ILE A 37 -30.87 -29.04 13.52
C ILE A 37 -29.90 -28.59 12.41
N LEU A 38 -30.15 -29.03 11.18
CA LEU A 38 -29.29 -28.67 10.03
C LEU A 38 -29.37 -27.18 9.72
N LEU A 39 -30.55 -26.56 9.84
CA LEU A 39 -30.72 -25.12 9.67
C LEU A 39 -29.97 -24.35 10.76
N GLU A 40 -30.12 -24.75 12.02
CA GLU A 40 -29.42 -24.12 13.16
C GLU A 40 -27.91 -24.13 12.94
N THR A 41 -27.34 -25.31 12.67
CA THR A 41 -25.89 -25.46 12.42
C THR A 41 -25.41 -24.70 11.18
N THR A 42 -26.21 -24.65 10.11
CA THR A 42 -25.85 -23.90 8.90
C THR A 42 -25.89 -22.39 9.12
N THR A 43 -26.88 -21.89 9.87
CA THR A 43 -26.97 -20.45 10.20
C THR A 43 -25.84 -20.01 11.12
N GLU A 44 -25.49 -20.83 12.12
CA GLU A 44 -24.33 -20.60 12.97
C GLU A 44 -23.04 -20.58 12.13
N HIS A 45 -22.88 -21.52 11.19
CA HIS A 45 -21.70 -21.53 10.34
C HIS A 45 -21.64 -20.31 9.39
N SER A 46 -22.76 -19.92 8.79
CA SER A 46 -22.84 -18.74 7.90
C SER A 46 -22.45 -17.47 8.64
N THR A 47 -22.98 -17.25 9.84
CA THR A 47 -22.65 -16.07 10.65
C THR A 47 -21.17 -16.04 11.05
N ASN A 48 -20.59 -17.19 11.41
CA ASN A 48 -19.17 -17.29 11.70
C ASN A 48 -18.29 -16.98 10.46
N ILE A 49 -18.65 -17.51 9.29
CA ILE A 49 -17.93 -17.21 8.04
C ILE A 49 -18.04 -15.72 7.70
N GLU A 50 -19.21 -15.11 7.83
CA GLU A 50 -19.42 -13.69 7.58
C GLU A 50 -18.53 -12.82 8.48
N ALA A 51 -18.44 -13.17 9.76
CA ALA A 51 -17.55 -12.48 10.71
C ALA A 51 -16.08 -12.62 10.32
N GLU A 52 -15.61 -13.83 9.98
CA GLU A 52 -14.23 -14.07 9.57
C GLU A 52 -13.89 -13.32 8.26
N LEU A 53 -14.78 -13.36 7.27
CA LEU A 53 -14.62 -12.61 6.03
C LEU A 53 -14.55 -11.11 6.28
N HIS A 54 -15.36 -10.58 7.19
CA HIS A 54 -15.33 -9.16 7.52
C HIS A 54 -13.99 -8.78 8.15
N GLU A 55 -13.50 -9.57 9.11
CA GLU A 55 -12.18 -9.36 9.73
C GLU A 55 -11.05 -9.40 8.70
N LYS A 56 -11.06 -10.39 7.81
CA LYS A 56 -10.06 -10.51 6.73
C LYS A 56 -10.10 -9.34 5.76
N ASN A 57 -11.28 -8.86 5.41
CA ASN A 57 -11.44 -7.68 4.55
C ASN A 57 -10.90 -6.41 5.23
N GLU A 58 -11.10 -6.25 6.52
CA GLU A 58 -10.47 -5.14 7.26
C GLU A 58 -8.94 -5.24 7.27
N GLN A 59 -8.41 -6.43 7.55
CA GLN A 59 -6.96 -6.67 7.52
C GLN A 59 -6.36 -6.33 6.14
N MET A 60 -7.01 -6.78 5.06
CA MET A 60 -6.58 -6.50 3.69
C MET A 60 -6.66 -5.01 3.35
N SER A 61 -7.71 -4.31 3.80
CA SER A 61 -7.86 -2.87 3.58
C SER A 61 -6.72 -2.08 4.24
N ARG A 62 -6.35 -2.45 5.47
CA ARG A 62 -5.21 -1.84 6.18
C ARG A 62 -3.89 -2.09 5.46
N TYR A 63 -3.69 -3.30 4.92
CA TYR A 63 -2.51 -3.63 4.14
C TYR A 63 -2.42 -2.80 2.85
N LEU A 64 -3.52 -2.69 2.10
CA LEU A 64 -3.57 -1.89 0.86
C LEU A 64 -3.30 -0.40 1.11
N GLN A 65 -3.84 0.17 2.19
CA GLN A 65 -3.53 1.55 2.58
C GLN A 65 -2.03 1.75 2.82
N GLN A 66 -1.35 0.79 3.45
CA GLN A 66 0.08 0.89 3.73
C GLN A 66 0.93 0.76 2.48
N VAL A 67 0.56 -0.15 1.57
CA VAL A 67 1.20 -0.26 0.26
C VAL A 67 1.08 1.07 -0.48
N TYR A 68 -0.12 1.69 -0.45
CA TYR A 68 -0.34 3.00 -1.06
C TYR A 68 0.56 4.10 -0.45
N CYS A 69 0.74 4.13 0.87
CA CYS A 69 1.67 5.06 1.53
C CYS A 69 3.11 4.91 1.04
N ILE A 70 3.60 3.66 0.92
CA ILE A 70 4.96 3.39 0.43
C ILE A 70 5.10 3.76 -1.05
N THR A 71 4.10 3.46 -1.89
CA THR A 71 4.10 3.85 -3.30
C THR A 71 4.12 5.37 -3.46
N ASN A 72 3.32 6.10 -2.67
CA ASN A 72 3.34 7.56 -2.68
C ASN A 72 4.68 8.13 -2.21
N ALA A 73 5.29 7.52 -1.19
CA ALA A 73 6.63 7.89 -0.75
C ALA A 73 7.66 7.72 -1.87
N ALA A 74 7.61 6.61 -2.62
CA ALA A 74 8.48 6.39 -3.77
C ALA A 74 8.28 7.47 -4.85
N ALA A 75 7.03 7.80 -5.20
CA ALA A 75 6.73 8.86 -6.16
C ALA A 75 7.24 10.24 -5.68
N ALA A 76 7.12 10.55 -4.38
CA ALA A 76 7.66 11.79 -3.81
C ALA A 76 9.20 11.83 -3.83
N VAL A 77 9.87 10.69 -3.72
CA VAL A 77 11.34 10.61 -3.86
C VAL A 77 11.74 10.91 -5.30
N GLU A 78 11.05 10.32 -6.28
CA GLU A 78 11.29 10.60 -7.71
C GLU A 78 11.07 12.07 -8.06
N ALA A 79 10.07 12.72 -7.47
CA ALA A 79 9.79 14.13 -7.64
C ALA A 79 10.74 15.07 -6.85
N GLY A 80 11.60 14.52 -5.97
CA GLY A 80 12.47 15.29 -5.09
C GLY A 80 11.75 16.02 -3.94
N THR A 81 10.46 15.75 -3.72
CA THR A 81 9.62 16.39 -2.69
C THR A 81 9.47 15.55 -1.43
N PHE A 82 10.13 14.38 -1.36
CA PHE A 82 10.00 13.47 -0.23
C PHE A 82 10.49 14.06 1.10
N GLU A 83 9.66 13.91 2.12
CA GLU A 83 9.96 14.28 3.50
C GLU A 83 9.96 13.04 4.38
N SER A 84 11.04 12.84 5.15
CA SER A 84 11.26 11.61 5.94
C SER A 84 10.11 11.30 6.91
N HIS A 85 9.44 12.33 7.43
CA HIS A 85 8.35 12.16 8.39
C HIS A 85 7.08 11.52 7.80
N THR A 86 6.90 11.56 6.47
CA THR A 86 5.72 10.96 5.80
C THR A 86 5.62 9.45 5.98
N LEU A 87 6.75 8.77 6.22
CA LEU A 87 6.81 7.33 6.48
C LEU A 87 6.96 6.96 7.96
N ASN A 88 6.93 7.92 8.89
CA ASN A 88 7.18 7.64 10.31
C ASN A 88 6.20 6.62 10.90
N GLU A 89 4.91 6.73 10.57
CA GLU A 89 3.89 5.80 11.07
C GLU A 89 4.12 4.37 10.55
N VAL A 90 4.46 4.22 9.27
CA VAL A 90 4.77 2.92 8.68
C VAL A 90 6.08 2.38 9.26
N ALA A 91 7.07 3.24 9.48
CA ALA A 91 8.38 2.89 10.02
C ALA A 91 8.37 2.45 11.50
N GLN A 92 7.29 2.70 12.26
CA GLN A 92 7.14 2.18 13.63
C GLN A 92 6.76 0.70 13.67
N ARG A 93 6.31 0.13 12.55
CA ARG A 93 5.88 -1.28 12.49
C ARG A 93 7.07 -2.23 12.62
N SER A 94 6.81 -3.40 13.22
CA SER A 94 7.79 -4.47 13.39
C SER A 94 7.87 -5.44 12.21
N ASP A 95 7.04 -5.25 11.19
CA ASP A 95 6.93 -6.13 10.02
C ASP A 95 7.80 -5.67 8.83
N GLU A 96 7.68 -6.38 7.72
CA GLU A 96 8.40 -6.13 6.46
C GLU A 96 8.14 -4.73 5.90
N LEU A 97 6.90 -4.23 6.03
CA LEU A 97 6.55 -2.89 5.58
C LEU A 97 7.25 -1.82 6.43
N GLY A 98 7.30 -2.01 7.75
CA GLY A 98 8.08 -1.12 8.62
C GLY A 98 9.59 -1.18 8.34
N ARG A 99 10.12 -2.37 8.02
CA ARG A 99 11.52 -2.50 7.59
C ARG A 99 11.76 -1.76 6.28
N LEU A 100 10.87 -1.88 5.31
CA LEU A 100 10.98 -1.21 4.02
C LEU A 100 10.92 0.32 4.17
N ALA A 101 10.00 0.84 4.99
CA ALA A 101 9.89 2.26 5.28
C ALA A 101 11.19 2.83 5.87
N ARG A 102 11.79 2.15 6.87
CA ARG A 102 13.08 2.56 7.46
C ARG A 102 14.23 2.55 6.46
N VAL A 103 14.26 1.56 5.55
CA VAL A 103 15.26 1.49 4.48
C VAL A 103 15.08 2.65 3.50
N PHE A 104 13.83 2.95 3.10
CA PHE A 104 13.51 4.07 2.23
C PHE A 104 13.92 5.42 2.85
N GLN A 105 13.58 5.66 4.12
CA GLN A 105 13.99 6.88 4.83
C GLN A 105 15.50 7.08 4.81
N ARG A 106 16.26 6.02 5.16
CA ARG A 106 17.73 6.05 5.15
C ARG A 106 18.29 6.30 3.76
N MET A 107 17.72 5.67 2.74
CA MET A 107 18.15 5.85 1.35
C MET A 107 17.96 7.29 0.91
N THR A 108 16.81 7.90 1.20
CA THR A 108 16.54 9.28 0.80
C THR A 108 17.44 10.28 1.52
N GLU A 109 17.74 10.08 2.81
CA GLU A 109 18.72 10.90 3.53
C GLU A 109 20.10 10.83 2.89
N GLN A 110 20.54 9.64 2.47
CA GLN A 110 21.80 9.46 1.75
C GLN A 110 21.80 10.16 0.38
N ILE A 111 20.69 10.10 -0.36
CA ILE A 111 20.54 10.79 -1.65
C ILE A 111 20.66 12.30 -1.43
N LYS A 112 19.91 12.88 -0.48
CA LYS A 112 19.98 14.32 -0.17
C LYS A 112 21.40 14.76 0.22
N ALA A 113 22.08 13.99 1.05
CA ALA A 113 23.46 14.29 1.44
C ALA A 113 24.44 14.25 0.24
N ARG A 114 24.26 13.28 -0.67
CA ARG A 114 25.08 13.19 -1.90
C ARG A 114 24.79 14.34 -2.85
N GLU A 115 23.53 14.71 -3.05
CA GLU A 115 23.15 15.85 -3.88
C GLU A 115 23.73 17.16 -3.36
N GLU A 116 23.64 17.41 -2.05
CA GLU A 116 24.20 18.61 -1.43
C GLU A 116 25.72 18.69 -1.62
N LYS A 117 26.42 17.56 -1.41
CA LYS A 117 27.87 17.48 -1.65
C LYS A 117 28.23 17.74 -3.12
N LEU A 118 27.45 17.20 -4.06
CA LEU A 118 27.67 17.44 -5.50
C LEU A 118 27.42 18.90 -5.87
N LYS A 119 26.37 19.55 -5.32
CA LYS A 119 26.12 20.98 -5.53
C LYS A 119 27.30 21.83 -5.07
N GLN A 120 27.85 21.55 -3.90
CA GLN A 120 29.03 22.26 -3.38
C GLN A 120 30.26 22.09 -4.28
N GLN A 121 30.51 20.87 -4.77
CA GLN A 121 31.61 20.61 -5.70
C GLN A 121 31.43 21.34 -7.03
N VAL A 122 30.22 21.38 -7.58
CA VAL A 122 29.93 22.10 -8.82
C VAL A 122 30.14 23.61 -8.63
N GLU A 123 29.71 24.17 -7.50
CA GLU A 123 29.90 25.59 -7.23
C GLU A 123 31.38 25.96 -7.08
N GLN A 124 32.14 25.13 -6.37
CA GLN A 124 33.59 25.29 -6.24
C GLN A 124 34.29 25.24 -7.61
N LEU A 125 33.93 24.27 -8.46
CA LEU A 125 34.48 24.15 -9.81
C LEU A 125 34.14 25.37 -10.68
N LYS A 126 32.94 25.93 -10.57
CA LYS A 126 32.57 27.17 -11.28
C LYS A 126 33.48 28.33 -10.87
N ILE A 127 33.71 28.51 -9.56
CA ILE A 127 34.59 29.57 -9.03
C ILE A 127 36.01 29.40 -9.59
N GLU A 128 36.55 28.19 -9.57
CA GLU A 128 37.89 27.89 -10.09
C GLU A 128 38.00 28.19 -11.59
N ILE A 129 36.99 27.80 -12.38
CA ILE A 129 36.93 28.10 -13.82
C ILE A 129 36.88 29.62 -14.06
N ASP A 130 36.07 30.36 -13.30
CA ASP A 130 35.94 31.80 -13.47
C ASP A 130 37.21 32.56 -13.04
N GLN A 131 37.92 32.07 -12.04
CA GLN A 131 39.24 32.61 -11.67
C GLN A 131 40.26 32.35 -12.79
N PHE A 132 40.32 31.13 -13.32
CA PHE A 132 41.22 30.77 -14.40
C PHE A 132 40.98 31.63 -15.66
N LYS A 133 39.70 31.81 -16.05
CA LYS A 133 39.32 32.68 -17.17
C LYS A 133 39.73 34.13 -16.95
N ARG A 134 39.52 34.67 -15.73
CA ARG A 134 39.96 36.04 -15.40
C ARG A 134 41.48 36.20 -15.51
N VAL A 135 42.25 35.23 -15.03
CA VAL A 135 43.72 35.25 -15.14
C VAL A 135 44.15 35.23 -16.61
N GLN A 136 43.54 34.40 -17.45
CA GLN A 136 43.82 34.41 -18.89
C GLN A 136 43.50 35.75 -19.54
N GLN A 137 42.32 36.32 -19.27
CA GLN A 137 41.91 37.62 -19.83
C GLN A 137 42.87 38.76 -19.41
N VAL A 138 43.30 38.79 -18.15
CA VAL A 138 44.29 39.77 -17.68
C VAL A 138 45.65 39.57 -18.36
N SER A 139 46.07 38.31 -18.56
CA SER A 139 47.28 38.00 -19.33
C SER A 139 47.17 38.49 -20.79
N GLU A 140 46.01 38.35 -21.43
CA GLU A 140 45.79 38.84 -22.80
C GLU A 140 45.80 40.39 -22.88
N ILE A 141 45.17 41.07 -21.92
CA ILE A 141 45.17 42.54 -21.84
C ILE A 141 46.58 43.08 -21.52
N THR A 142 47.34 42.42 -20.65
CA THR A 142 48.71 42.86 -20.34
C THR A 142 49.69 42.60 -21.48
N LYS A 143 49.39 41.63 -22.36
CA LYS A 143 50.18 41.33 -23.57
C LYS A 143 49.80 42.17 -24.79
N THR A 144 48.67 42.85 -24.78
CA THR A 144 48.30 43.74 -25.89
C THR A 144 49.14 45.02 -25.88
N ASP A 145 49.46 45.50 -27.09
CA ASP A 145 50.35 46.65 -27.31
C ASP A 145 49.88 47.92 -26.59
N SER A 146 48.58 48.07 -26.34
CA SER A 146 48.00 49.21 -25.62
C SER A 146 48.56 49.35 -24.19
N PHE A 147 48.77 48.25 -23.46
CA PHE A 147 49.29 48.29 -22.09
C PHE A 147 50.80 48.57 -22.07
N GLN A 148 51.54 48.04 -23.05
CA GLN A 148 52.97 48.33 -23.22
C GLN A 148 53.22 49.79 -23.61
N GLN A 149 52.39 50.33 -24.52
CA GLN A 149 52.42 51.74 -24.92
C GLN A 149 52.08 52.68 -23.76
N LEU A 150 51.10 52.32 -22.91
CA LEU A 150 50.80 53.09 -21.69
C LEU A 150 52.02 53.13 -20.74
N LYS A 151 52.68 51.98 -20.56
CA LYS A 151 53.87 51.86 -19.70
C LYS A 151 55.04 52.68 -20.24
N GLN A 152 55.24 52.72 -21.57
CA GLN A 152 56.23 53.59 -22.21
C GLN A 152 55.90 55.08 -22.04
N LYS A 153 54.65 55.49 -22.25
CA LYS A 153 54.21 56.89 -22.06
C LYS A 153 54.43 57.39 -20.64
N VAL A 154 54.12 56.57 -19.63
CA VAL A 154 54.35 56.92 -18.22
C VAL A 154 55.85 57.01 -17.91
N LYS A 155 56.69 56.19 -18.56
CA LYS A 155 58.15 56.27 -18.42
C LYS A 155 58.73 57.54 -19.05
N GLN A 156 58.20 57.95 -20.20
CA GLN A 156 58.59 59.20 -20.88
C GLN A 156 58.13 60.46 -20.15
N LEU A 157 57.09 60.39 -19.34
CA LEU A 157 56.61 61.51 -18.50
C LEU A 157 57.33 61.61 -17.14
N LYS A 158 58.11 60.58 -16.77
CA LYS A 158 58.85 60.51 -15.49
C LYS A 158 60.37 60.62 -15.65
N GLY A 159 60.86 60.84 -16.87
CA GLY A 159 62.25 61.22 -17.16
C GLY A 159 62.26 62.61 -17.76
#